data_AF-A0A496N4W8-F1
#
_entry.id   AF-A0A496N4W8-F1
#
_cell.length_a   1.000
_cell.length_b   1.000
_cell.length_c   1.000
_cell.angle_alpha   90.00
_cell.angle_beta   90.00
_cell.angle_gamma   90.00
#
_symmetry.space_group_name_H-M   'P 1'
#
loop_
_entity.id
_entity.type
_entity.pdbx_description
1 polymer ?
#
loop_
_entity_poly.entity_id
_entity_poly.type
_entity_poly.pdbx_seq_one_letter_code
_entity_poly.pdbx_strand_id
1 'polypeptide(L)'
;MKTRSYPRYVKLPDNNGNFTRVAKAWKFRDSSRIYYFEPLFLLSGGVIVRKDALFEDDEIFSMKGCGFLPCTLKEYREGCRANYQRYKDEHIFISEFAIACGATEPPYIDKDVVSTKYHI
;
A
#
# COMPACT_ATOMS: atom_id res chain seq x y z
N MET A 1 33.03 -4.84 2.77
CA MET A 1 31.82 -3.99 2.99
C MET A 1 30.64 -4.90 3.30
N LYS A 2 30.05 -4.83 4.50
CA LYS A 2 28.76 -5.50 4.76
C LYS A 2 27.68 -4.71 4.02
N THR A 3 27.12 -5.26 2.95
CA THR A 3 25.90 -4.75 2.34
C THR A 3 24.82 -4.77 3.42
N ARG A 4 24.44 -3.59 3.95
CA ARG A 4 23.29 -3.47 4.86
C ARG A 4 22.08 -4.02 4.11
N SER A 5 21.64 -5.21 4.49
CA SER A 5 20.41 -5.80 3.99
C SER A 5 19.25 -5.07 4.65
N TYR A 6 18.56 -4.21 3.90
CA TYR A 6 17.31 -3.64 4.34
C TYR A 6 16.17 -4.63 4.06
N PRO A 7 15.16 -4.71 4.94
CA PRO A 7 14.01 -5.57 4.69
C PRO A 7 13.22 -5.06 3.49
N ARG A 8 12.88 -5.97 2.58
CA ARG A 8 12.17 -5.63 1.34
C ARG A 8 10.72 -5.21 1.58
N TYR A 9 10.10 -5.73 2.63
CA TYR A 9 8.74 -5.40 3.04
C TYR A 9 8.75 -5.08 4.53
N VAL A 10 7.95 -4.09 4.91
CA VAL A 10 7.83 -3.62 6.29
C VAL A 10 6.38 -3.38 6.65
N LYS A 11 6.06 -3.49 7.93
CA LYS A 11 4.85 -2.93 8.53
C LYS A 11 5.18 -1.55 9.08
N LEU A 12 4.28 -0.62 8.84
CA LEU A 12 4.36 0.75 9.36
C LEU A 12 3.28 0.92 10.44
N PRO A 13 3.60 1.62 11.53
CA PRO A 13 2.64 1.95 12.57
C PRO A 13 1.68 3.06 12.09
N ASP A 14 0.48 3.07 12.65
CA ASP A 14 -0.42 4.22 12.61
C ASP A 14 -0.06 5.24 13.72
N ASN A 15 -0.86 6.31 13.84
CA ASN A 15 -0.67 7.36 14.86
C ASN A 15 -0.78 6.84 16.30
N ASN A 16 -1.35 5.65 16.50
CA ASN A 16 -1.49 5.01 17.81
C ASN A 16 -0.40 3.94 18.06
N GLY A 17 0.56 3.79 17.14
CA GLY A 17 1.62 2.79 17.23
C GLY A 17 1.23 1.39 16.75
N ASN A 18 0.03 1.20 16.20
CA ASN A 18 -0.41 -0.11 15.71
C ASN A 18 0.08 -0.37 14.29
N PHE A 19 0.70 -1.53 14.06
CA PHE A 19 1.26 -1.93 12.77
C PHE A 19 0.19 -2.40 11.76
N THR A 20 -0.63 -1.46 11.30
CA THR A 20 -1.77 -1.71 10.39
C THR A 20 -1.44 -1.47 8.92
N ARG A 21 -0.36 -0.74 8.64
CA ARG A 21 0.07 -0.36 7.27
C ARG A 21 1.22 -1.24 6.82
N VAL A 22 1.39 -1.39 5.51
CA VAL A 22 2.50 -2.14 4.92
C VAL A 22 3.19 -1.31 3.85
N ALA A 23 4.51 -1.44 3.71
CA ALA A 23 5.25 -0.76 2.67
C ALA A 23 6.34 -1.65 2.09
N LYS A 24 6.74 -1.30 0.87
CA LYS A 24 7.82 -1.98 0.16
C LYS A 24 9.02 -1.06 0.02
N ALA A 25 10.17 -1.52 0.50
CA ALA A 25 11.42 -0.79 0.40
C ALA A 25 11.97 -0.84 -1.02
N TRP A 26 12.37 0.31 -1.57
CA TRP A 26 13.03 0.47 -2.85
C TRP A 26 14.30 1.30 -2.71
N LYS A 27 15.30 0.94 -3.50
CA LYS A 27 16.57 1.65 -3.57
C LYS A 27 16.78 2.13 -4.99
N PHE A 28 16.60 3.43 -5.23
CA PHE A 28 16.98 4.04 -6.50
C PHE A 28 18.52 3.97 -6.67
N ARG A 29 18.97 3.83 -7.91
CA ARG A 29 20.39 3.62 -8.23
C ARG A 29 21.25 4.86 -7.92
N ASP A 30 20.67 6.03 -8.07
CA ASP A 30 21.27 7.36 -7.94
C ASP A 30 21.09 7.98 -6.55
N SER A 31 20.32 7.36 -5.67
CA SER A 31 20.09 7.87 -4.31
C SER A 31 20.87 7.10 -3.25
N SER A 32 21.34 7.79 -2.22
CA SER A 32 21.93 7.19 -1.01
C SER A 32 20.88 6.74 0.02
N ARG A 33 19.60 7.09 -0.17
CA ARG A 33 18.47 6.76 0.72
C ARG A 33 17.71 5.48 0.34
N ILE A 34 16.92 4.94 1.24
CA ILE A 34 15.95 3.87 0.98
C ILE A 34 14.57 4.52 1.03
N TYR A 35 13.70 4.13 0.10
CA TYR A 35 12.36 4.70 -0.05
C TYR A 35 11.32 3.64 0.25
N TYR A 36 10.21 4.03 0.86
CA TYR A 36 9.15 3.10 1.22
C TYR A 36 7.88 3.47 0.46
N PHE A 37 7.33 2.48 -0.25
CA PHE A 37 6.12 2.63 -1.05
C PHE A 37 4.97 1.89 -0.36
N GLU A 38 4.00 2.64 0.15
CA GLU A 38 2.76 2.08 0.68
C GLU A 38 1.78 1.84 -0.48
N PRO A 39 1.13 0.67 -0.55
CA PRO A 39 0.10 0.44 -1.54
C PRO A 39 -1.14 1.26 -1.19
N LEU A 40 -1.46 2.29 -1.99
CA LEU A 40 -2.74 3.00 -1.89
C LEU A 40 -3.62 2.67 -3.10
N PHE A 41 -4.88 3.10 -3.01
CA PHE A 41 -5.91 2.84 -4.00
C PHE A 41 -6.65 4.12 -4.36
N LEU A 42 -7.10 4.21 -5.61
CA LEU A 42 -7.98 5.28 -6.05
C LEU A 42 -8.96 4.79 -7.12
N LEU A 43 -10.06 5.51 -7.28
CA LEU A 43 -10.99 5.31 -8.38
C LEU A 43 -10.46 5.99 -9.66
N SER A 44 -10.29 5.21 -10.73
CA SER A 44 -9.92 5.70 -12.06
C SER A 44 -10.68 4.94 -13.14
N GLY A 45 -11.33 5.63 -14.07
CA GLY A 45 -12.06 4.98 -15.16
C GLY A 45 -13.15 4.01 -14.69
N GLY A 46 -13.76 4.28 -13.53
CA GLY A 46 -14.78 3.42 -12.93
C GLY A 46 -14.24 2.17 -12.22
N VAL A 47 -12.92 1.97 -12.15
CA VAL A 47 -12.27 0.84 -11.47
C VAL A 47 -11.36 1.32 -10.33
N ILE A 48 -11.24 0.51 -9.26
CA ILE A 48 -10.25 0.76 -8.22
C ILE A 48 -8.89 0.30 -8.74
N VAL A 49 -7.97 1.25 -8.86
CA VAL A 49 -6.59 0.97 -9.29
C VAL A 49 -5.64 1.19 -8.13
N ARG A 50 -4.57 0.40 -8.13
CA ARG A 50 -3.47 0.55 -7.20
C ARG A 50 -2.58 1.72 -7.63
N LYS A 51 -2.32 2.64 -6.71
CA LYS A 51 -1.38 3.75 -6.88
C LYS A 51 -0.53 3.85 -5.63
N ASP A 52 0.69 3.36 -5.70
CA ASP A 52 1.58 3.35 -4.54
C ASP A 52 1.99 4.80 -4.20
N ALA A 53 1.91 5.15 -2.92
CA ALA A 53 2.40 6.44 -2.44
C ALA A 53 3.82 6.28 -1.91
N LEU A 54 4.68 7.21 -2.32
CA LEU A 54 6.00 7.35 -1.73
C LEU A 54 5.88 8.03 -0.37
N PHE A 55 6.38 7.37 0.66
CA PHE A 55 6.64 7.99 1.95
C PHE A 55 8.13 8.29 2.05
N GLU A 56 8.48 9.55 2.30
CA GLU A 56 9.86 9.94 2.54
C GLU A 56 10.29 9.51 3.96
N ASP A 57 11.52 9.00 4.03
CA ASP A 57 12.20 8.35 5.16
C ASP A 57 12.01 9.06 6.52
N ASP A 58 11.92 10.40 6.53
CA ASP A 58 11.81 11.20 7.75
C ASP A 58 10.49 10.98 8.52
N GLU A 59 9.42 10.50 7.88
CA GLU A 59 8.17 10.17 8.59
C GLU A 59 8.22 8.82 9.32
N ILE A 60 9.08 7.91 8.85
CA ILE A 60 9.20 6.54 9.39
C ILE A 60 10.33 6.45 10.41
N PHE A 61 11.42 7.20 10.21
CA PHE A 61 12.67 7.09 10.97
C PHE A 61 13.03 8.30 11.84
N SER A 62 12.26 9.40 11.82
CA SER A 62 12.51 10.52 12.74
C SER A 62 12.05 10.20 14.17
N MET A 63 12.38 11.07 15.14
CA MET A 63 11.86 10.96 16.52
C MET A 63 10.32 10.97 16.61
N LYS A 64 9.62 11.37 15.54
CA LYS A 64 8.15 11.32 15.44
C LYS A 64 7.64 10.01 14.85
N GLY A 65 8.50 9.23 14.17
CA GLY A 65 8.14 7.93 13.63
C GLY A 65 8.22 6.85 14.72
N CYS A 66 7.23 5.95 14.78
CA CYS A 66 7.25 4.81 15.69
C CYS A 66 8.08 3.62 15.16
N GLY A 67 8.96 3.85 14.18
CA GLY A 67 9.79 2.83 13.53
C GLY A 67 9.02 1.93 12.55
N PHE A 68 9.59 0.77 12.23
CA PHE A 68 8.97 -0.23 11.36
C PHE A 68 9.28 -1.65 11.84
N LEU A 69 8.46 -2.62 11.43
CA LEU A 69 8.76 -4.06 11.60
C LEU A 69 8.97 -4.72 10.25
N PRO A 70 10.04 -5.52 10.05
CA PRO A 70 10.15 -6.36 8.86
C PRO A 70 8.94 -7.28 8.72
N CYS A 71 8.48 -7.52 7.50
CA CYS A 71 7.43 -8.51 7.24
C CYS A 71 7.73 -9.36 6.01
N THR A 72 7.03 -10.49 5.92
CA THR A 72 7.11 -11.41 4.81
C THR A 72 6.33 -10.88 3.60
N LEU A 73 6.59 -11.43 2.41
CA LEU A 73 5.78 -11.16 1.22
C LEU A 73 4.30 -11.53 1.45
N LYS A 74 4.03 -12.60 2.20
CA LYS A 74 2.67 -13.02 2.51
C LYS A 74 1.92 -11.93 3.29
N GLU A 75 2.52 -11.45 4.38
CA GLU A 75 1.95 -10.38 5.19
C GLU A 75 1.81 -9.06 4.42
N TYR A 76 2.77 -8.73 3.56
CA TYR A 76 2.66 -7.57 2.68
C TYR A 76 1.43 -7.67 1.77
N ARG A 77 1.19 -8.82 1.14
CA ARG A 77 0.02 -9.04 0.27
C ARG A 77 -1.28 -9.01 1.05
N GLU A 78 -1.31 -9.57 2.26
CA GLU A 78 -2.45 -9.47 3.17
C GLU A 78 -2.75 -8.02 3.55
N GLY A 79 -1.73 -7.22 3.84
CA GLY A 79 -1.86 -5.79 4.07
C GLY A 79 -2.39 -5.03 2.85
N CYS A 80 -1.96 -5.37 1.63
CA CYS A 80 -2.50 -4.79 0.40
C CYS A 80 -4.01 -5.05 0.26
N ARG A 81 -4.45 -6.29 0.54
CA ARG A 81 -5.88 -6.67 0.49
C ARG A 81 -6.68 -5.96 1.55
N ALA A 82 -6.16 -5.87 2.77
CA ALA A 82 -6.83 -5.15 3.85
C ALA A 82 -7.00 -3.67 3.52
N ASN A 83 -5.96 -3.04 2.94
CA ASN A 83 -6.04 -1.64 2.53
C ASN A 83 -7.00 -1.42 1.34
N TYR A 84 -7.05 -2.36 0.39
CA TYR A 84 -8.05 -2.34 -0.68
C TYR A 84 -9.47 -2.42 -0.11
N GLN A 85 -9.73 -3.35 0.81
CA GLN A 85 -11.04 -3.52 1.42
C GLN A 85 -11.45 -2.27 2.21
N ARG A 86 -10.53 -1.70 3.01
CA ARG A 86 -10.78 -0.44 3.71
C ARG A 86 -11.14 0.69 2.75
N TYR A 87 -10.38 0.86 1.65
CA TYR A 87 -10.72 1.84 0.63
C TYR A 87 -12.10 1.55 0.02
N LYS A 88 -12.42 0.26 -0.15
CA LYS A 88 -13.71 -0.20 -0.66
C LYS A 88 -14.88 0.17 0.27
N ASP A 89 -14.69 0.01 1.57
CA ASP A 89 -15.73 0.25 2.58
C ASP A 89 -15.94 1.75 2.84
N GLU A 90 -14.88 2.56 2.73
CA GLU A 90 -14.92 4.00 2.97
C GLU A 90 -15.48 4.80 1.79
N HIS A 91 -15.46 4.26 0.57
CA HIS A 91 -15.89 4.97 -0.63
C HIS A 91 -17.07 4.23 -1.29
N ILE A 92 -18.14 4.94 -1.64
CA ILE A 92 -19.25 4.33 -2.39
C ILE A 92 -18.84 4.24 -3.86
N PHE A 93 -18.58 3.03 -4.36
CA PHE A 93 -18.11 2.79 -5.74
C PHE A 93 -19.22 2.84 -6.78
N ILE A 94 -20.37 2.33 -6.39
CA ILE A 94 -21.57 2.32 -7.21
C ILE A 94 -22.73 2.69 -6.28
N SER A 95 -23.49 3.71 -6.67
CA SER A 95 -24.72 4.06 -5.95
C SER A 95 -25.76 2.93 -6.08
N GLU A 96 -26.59 2.75 -5.05
CA GLU A 96 -27.66 1.74 -5.06
C GLU A 96 -28.61 1.91 -6.25
N PHE A 97 -28.85 3.15 -6.68
CA PHE A 97 -29.65 3.44 -7.88
C PHE A 97 -29.02 2.86 -9.14
N ALA A 98 -27.71 2.98 -9.30
CA ALA A 98 -27.00 2.41 -10.45
C ALA A 98 -27.07 0.87 -10.43
N ILE A 99 -27.00 0.22 -9.26
CA ILE A 99 -27.22 -1.23 -9.11
C ILE A 99 -28.65 -1.58 -9.56
N ALA A 100 -29.64 -0.82 -9.11
CA ALA A 100 -31.05 -1.01 -9.51
C ALA A 100 -31.27 -0.84 -11.02
N CYS A 101 -30.46 0.00 -11.67
CA CYS A 101 -30.42 0.15 -13.13
C CYS A 101 -29.58 -0.90 -13.86
N GLY A 102 -29.08 -1.93 -13.17
CA GLY A 102 -28.34 -3.05 -13.75
C GLY A 102 -26.83 -2.84 -13.86
N ALA A 103 -26.26 -1.80 -13.22
CA ALA A 103 -24.81 -1.65 -13.15
C ALA A 103 -24.21 -2.69 -12.21
N THR A 104 -23.11 -3.31 -12.64
CA THR A 104 -22.32 -4.24 -11.84
C THR A 104 -21.03 -3.58 -11.39
N GLU A 105 -20.60 -3.86 -10.16
CA GLU A 105 -19.26 -3.47 -9.74
C GLU A 105 -18.21 -4.07 -10.67
N PRO A 106 -17.16 -3.31 -11.01
CA PRO A 106 -16.05 -3.87 -11.75
C PRO A 106 -15.37 -5.02 -10.99
N PRO A 107 -14.74 -5.95 -11.71
CA PRO A 107 -14.17 -7.13 -11.08
C PRO A 107 -12.98 -6.80 -10.18
N TYR A 108 -12.92 -7.48 -9.02
CA TYR A 108 -11.74 -7.49 -8.17
C TYR A 108 -10.63 -8.36 -8.79
N ILE A 109 -9.47 -7.76 -9.07
CA ILE A 109 -8.31 -8.47 -9.63
C ILE A 109 -7.19 -8.53 -8.58
N ASP A 110 -7.16 -9.62 -7.79
CA ASP A 110 -6.21 -9.79 -6.68
C ASP A 110 -4.76 -9.57 -7.11
N LYS A 111 -4.40 -10.08 -8.30
CA LYS A 111 -3.05 -9.97 -8.86
C LYS A 111 -2.55 -8.53 -8.97
N ASP A 112 -3.45 -7.61 -9.30
CA ASP A 112 -3.13 -6.18 -9.46
C ASP A 112 -3.04 -5.51 -8.09
N VAL A 113 -3.96 -5.85 -7.18
CA VAL A 113 -3.98 -5.37 -5.79
C VAL A 113 -2.73 -5.77 -5.03
N VAL A 114 -2.27 -7.02 -5.16
CA VAL A 114 -1.11 -7.55 -4.44
C VAL A 114 0.21 -7.49 -5.23
N SER A 115 0.22 -6.75 -6.34
CA SER A 115 1.38 -6.59 -7.21
C SER A 115 2.62 -6.13 -6.44
N THR A 116 3.80 -6.59 -6.86
CA THR A 116 5.07 -6.07 -6.33
C THR A 116 5.90 -5.43 -7.44
N LYS A 117 5.35 -5.26 -8.64
CA LYS A 117 6.00 -4.49 -9.69
C LYS A 117 5.65 -3.03 -9.39
N TYR A 118 6.63 -2.22 -9.00
CA TYR A 118 6.39 -0.84 -8.58
C TYR A 118 5.55 -0.11 -9.63
N HIS A 119 4.45 0.48 -9.18
CA HIS A 119 3.64 1.38 -9.98
C HIS A 119 4.19 2.80 -9.79
N ILE A 120 5.10 3.18 -10.68
CA ILE A 120 5.21 4.57 -11.17
C ILE A 120 4.24 4.68 -12.33
#